data_AF-A0A371X282-F1
#
_entry.id   AF-A0A371X282-F1
#
_cell.length_a   1.000
_cell.length_b   1.000
_cell.length_c   1.000
_cell.angle_alpha   90.00
_cell.angle_beta   90.00
_cell.angle_gamma   90.00
#
_symmetry.space_group_name_H-M   'P 1'
#
loop_
_entity.id
_entity.type
_entity.pdbx_description
1 polymer ?
#
loop_
_entity_poly.entity_id
_entity_poly.type
_entity_poly.pdbx_seq_one_letter_code
_entity_poly.pdbx_strand_id
1 'polypeptide(L)'
;MDMSMKTSPALRLASMVRFMAKEARSFAGDRGGNFMLLAALILVPLVLFAGGAVDLADASHKRSAIQSAADIAALGAASMADATFGDRETRAHQLFHQNMSGTDDELTGRLSAENGVFTYTVADEVPYRFMKIVGLDKAKLNVVAQAATQGPDIDIAFVLDNSGSMKGERIRELKGAVRLFLDEFKDQRDRIRVALVPFHSGVRLSDANLARSETDLEFIDCRLLESGTGWDSFYGPLCSSGRPGFVIGSTGAYVTADGSKDAFLYKAVTASGRNAIRADRATCIDSVYRRRGDQCMNYKVSQVSNFVVYDQPSKQSCVIDRNQNFDVTSDAPDRAGRKYPTSQCDTQEIGEVRPLDGNLDLVASRVDALTAEGSTNLTIGIQWGMEALSPTSPLTGRRSGAEPVMVILSDGKNQKNRWHFLTGDTTPIDDRTRAACQHAKTRAEPINVYAVNLIDGDPAVLRGCASRPEQYYAIASAGELRSVFARIAGEIKGVRLVK
;
A
#
# COMPACT_ATOMS: atom_id res chain seq x y z
N MET A 1 -101.21 -55.49 20.31
CA MET A 1 -101.27 -54.14 20.92
C MET A 1 -100.02 -54.01 21.76
N ASP A 2 -99.02 -53.25 21.31
CA ASP A 2 -98.14 -52.64 22.29
C ASP A 2 -97.52 -51.36 21.76
N MET A 3 -97.44 -50.39 22.66
CA MET A 3 -97.45 -48.96 22.38
C MET A 3 -96.05 -48.40 22.17
N SER A 4 -95.95 -47.54 21.16
CA SER A 4 -94.87 -46.61 20.85
C SER A 4 -94.27 -45.89 22.07
N MET A 5 -92.94 -45.86 22.16
CA MET A 5 -92.19 -44.69 22.65
C MET A 5 -90.92 -44.48 21.80
N LYS A 6 -91.10 -43.78 20.68
CA LYS A 6 -90.03 -43.10 19.95
C LYS A 6 -89.44 -41.99 20.83
N THR A 7 -88.22 -42.15 21.34
CA THR A 7 -87.42 -41.01 21.81
C THR A 7 -86.81 -40.33 20.59
N SER A 8 -87.23 -39.08 20.36
CA SER A 8 -87.00 -38.29 19.15
C SER A 8 -85.57 -37.71 19.05
N PRO A 9 -85.01 -37.59 17.83
CA PRO A 9 -83.67 -37.02 17.57
C PRO A 9 -83.51 -35.54 18.01
N ALA A 10 -84.62 -34.88 18.32
CA ALA A 10 -84.66 -33.50 18.83
C ALA A 10 -83.93 -33.34 20.17
N LEU A 11 -83.89 -34.37 21.03
CA LEU A 11 -83.26 -34.26 22.36
C LEU A 11 -81.73 -34.25 22.30
N ARG A 12 -81.10 -34.91 21.31
CA ARG A 12 -79.64 -34.92 21.12
C ARG A 12 -79.12 -33.66 20.42
N LEU A 13 -79.91 -33.08 19.51
CA LEU A 13 -79.58 -31.79 18.90
C LEU A 13 -79.69 -30.65 19.94
N ALA A 14 -80.69 -30.70 20.81
CA ALA A 14 -80.89 -29.70 21.85
C ALA A 14 -79.76 -29.69 22.89
N SER A 15 -79.16 -30.83 23.23
CA SER A 15 -78.00 -30.88 24.14
C SER A 15 -76.70 -30.38 23.47
N MET A 16 -76.48 -30.71 22.19
CA MET A 16 -75.35 -30.20 21.40
C MET A 16 -75.42 -28.69 21.18
N VAL A 17 -76.61 -28.16 20.87
CA VAL A 17 -76.83 -26.72 20.69
C VAL A 17 -76.68 -25.98 22.03
N ARG A 18 -77.10 -26.57 23.15
CA ARG A 18 -76.88 -25.99 24.49
C ARG A 18 -75.42 -26.01 24.91
N PHE A 19 -74.64 -27.03 24.54
CA PHE A 19 -73.19 -27.08 24.76
C PHE A 19 -72.49 -26.00 23.93
N MET A 20 -72.72 -25.96 22.61
CA MET A 20 -72.18 -24.92 21.72
C MET A 20 -72.57 -23.49 22.14
N ALA A 21 -73.81 -23.28 22.60
CA ALA A 21 -74.26 -21.98 23.09
C ALA A 21 -73.66 -21.60 24.46
N LYS A 22 -73.29 -22.58 25.29
CA LYS A 22 -72.61 -22.37 26.58
C LYS A 22 -71.13 -22.05 26.38
N GLU A 23 -70.45 -22.77 25.49
CA GLU A 23 -69.08 -22.47 25.04
C GLU A 23 -69.02 -21.07 24.39
N ALA A 24 -69.95 -20.75 23.49
CA ALA A 24 -70.02 -19.44 22.84
C ALA A 24 -70.34 -18.29 23.82
N ARG A 25 -71.16 -18.54 24.86
CA ARG A 25 -71.37 -17.57 25.95
C ARG A 25 -70.16 -17.42 26.86
N SER A 26 -69.38 -18.48 27.06
CA SER A 26 -68.10 -18.37 27.79
C SER A 26 -67.09 -17.52 26.99
N PHE A 27 -67.11 -17.63 25.66
CA PHE A 27 -66.31 -16.81 24.75
C PHE A 27 -66.75 -15.33 24.72
N ALA A 28 -68.08 -15.08 24.76
CA ALA A 28 -68.64 -13.74 24.78
C ALA A 28 -68.51 -13.03 26.15
N GLY A 29 -68.33 -13.79 27.23
CA GLY A 29 -68.04 -13.27 28.57
C GLY A 29 -66.54 -13.08 28.86
N ASP A 30 -65.67 -13.51 27.95
CA ASP A 30 -64.23 -13.45 28.13
C ASP A 30 -63.69 -12.06 27.77
N ARG A 31 -63.36 -11.26 28.79
CA ARG A 31 -62.72 -9.93 28.62
C ARG A 31 -61.28 -10.03 28.13
N GLY A 32 -60.74 -11.25 27.93
CA GLY A 32 -59.45 -11.51 27.29
C GLY A 32 -59.41 -11.28 25.78
N GLY A 33 -60.55 -10.99 25.12
CA GLY A 33 -60.67 -10.81 23.66
C GLY A 33 -59.81 -9.70 23.03
N ASN A 34 -59.23 -8.80 23.83
CA ASN A 34 -58.26 -7.82 23.33
C ASN A 34 -56.94 -8.49 22.87
N PHE A 35 -56.58 -9.63 23.47
CA PHE A 35 -55.35 -10.35 23.11
C PHE A 35 -55.40 -10.89 21.68
N MET A 36 -56.51 -11.50 21.24
CA MET A 36 -56.63 -11.98 19.86
C MET A 36 -56.65 -10.85 18.84
N LEU A 37 -57.30 -9.72 19.15
CA LEU A 37 -57.32 -8.56 18.26
C LEU A 37 -55.93 -7.93 18.14
N LEU A 38 -55.23 -7.72 19.27
CA LEU A 38 -53.86 -7.20 19.29
C LEU A 38 -52.88 -8.18 18.65
N ALA A 39 -53.01 -9.49 18.91
CA ALA A 39 -52.18 -10.52 18.30
C ALA A 39 -52.37 -10.55 16.78
N ALA A 40 -53.61 -10.47 16.29
CA ALA A 40 -53.89 -10.43 14.86
C ALA A 40 -53.33 -9.16 14.19
N LEU A 41 -53.45 -8.00 14.84
CA LEU A 41 -52.92 -6.73 14.34
C LEU A 41 -51.39 -6.68 14.34
N ILE A 42 -50.71 -7.32 15.31
CA ILE A 42 -49.25 -7.37 15.41
C ILE A 42 -48.66 -8.49 14.52
N LEU A 43 -49.42 -9.57 14.27
CA LEU A 43 -48.97 -10.67 13.42
C LEU A 43 -48.68 -10.21 11.98
N VAL A 44 -49.51 -9.33 11.42
CA VAL A 44 -49.34 -8.82 10.05
C VAL A 44 -47.98 -8.09 9.87
N PRO A 45 -47.63 -7.06 10.67
CA PRO A 45 -46.33 -6.41 10.56
C PRO A 45 -45.18 -7.37 10.91
N LEU A 46 -45.34 -8.28 11.88
CA LEU A 46 -44.30 -9.27 12.19
C LEU A 46 -43.98 -10.21 11.02
N VAL A 47 -45.01 -10.73 10.36
CA VAL A 47 -44.87 -11.59 9.17
C VAL A 47 -44.25 -10.79 8.02
N LEU A 48 -44.63 -9.52 7.86
CA LEU A 48 -44.03 -8.64 6.86
C LEU A 48 -42.54 -8.36 7.14
N PHE A 49 -42.16 -8.12 8.39
CA PHE A 49 -40.75 -7.93 8.76
C PHE A 49 -39.93 -9.20 8.58
N ALA A 50 -40.43 -10.34 9.05
CA ALA A 50 -39.76 -11.62 8.88
C ALA A 50 -39.68 -12.02 7.40
N GLY A 51 -40.76 -11.86 6.64
CA GLY A 51 -40.81 -12.13 5.21
C GLY A 51 -39.92 -11.20 4.40
N GLY A 52 -39.89 -9.91 4.73
CA GLY A 52 -38.99 -8.93 4.12
C GLY A 52 -37.52 -9.25 4.40
N ALA A 53 -37.20 -9.75 5.60
CA ALA A 53 -35.85 -10.21 5.91
C ALA A 53 -35.45 -11.44 5.07
N VAL A 54 -36.36 -12.40 4.86
CA VAL A 54 -36.12 -13.56 3.98
C VAL A 54 -35.94 -13.12 2.52
N ASP A 55 -36.82 -12.26 2.02
CA ASP A 55 -36.72 -11.71 0.67
C ASP A 55 -35.40 -10.95 0.43
N LEU A 56 -34.94 -10.18 1.41
CA LEU A 56 -33.66 -9.48 1.36
C LEU A 56 -32.48 -10.45 1.43
N ALA A 57 -32.57 -11.49 2.25
CA ALA A 57 -31.54 -12.53 2.35
C ALA A 57 -31.39 -13.27 1.01
N ASP A 58 -32.51 -13.71 0.42
CA ASP A 58 -32.52 -14.38 -0.89
C ASP A 58 -31.94 -13.48 -1.99
N ALA A 59 -32.35 -12.21 -2.05
CA ALA A 59 -31.81 -11.24 -3.01
C ALA A 59 -30.30 -11.03 -2.82
N SER A 60 -29.82 -10.98 -1.56
CA SER A 60 -28.40 -10.81 -1.24
C SER A 60 -27.58 -12.03 -1.60
N HIS A 61 -28.08 -13.24 -1.35
CA HIS A 61 -27.44 -14.49 -1.74
C HIS A 61 -27.31 -14.59 -3.27
N LYS A 62 -28.39 -14.30 -4.01
CA LYS A 62 -28.36 -14.31 -5.48
C LYS A 62 -27.41 -13.24 -6.03
N ARG A 63 -27.39 -12.03 -5.45
CA ARG A 63 -26.41 -10.99 -5.83
C ARG A 63 -24.97 -11.45 -5.63
N SER A 64 -24.66 -12.09 -4.50
CA SER A 64 -23.30 -12.59 -4.22
C SER A 64 -22.88 -13.69 -5.19
N ALA A 65 -23.80 -14.60 -5.56
CA ALA A 65 -23.53 -15.64 -6.54
C ALA A 65 -23.26 -15.05 -7.93
N ILE A 66 -24.09 -14.11 -8.39
CA ILE A 66 -23.90 -13.41 -9.67
C ILE A 66 -22.59 -12.62 -9.67
N GLN A 67 -22.24 -11.93 -8.57
CA GLN A 67 -20.95 -11.23 -8.46
C GLN A 67 -19.77 -12.18 -8.62
N SER A 68 -19.77 -13.31 -7.91
CA SER A 68 -18.70 -14.29 -8.01
C SER A 68 -18.56 -14.86 -9.43
N ALA A 69 -19.67 -15.14 -10.12
CA ALA A 69 -19.64 -15.62 -11.50
C ALA A 69 -19.18 -14.53 -12.48
N ALA A 70 -19.62 -13.29 -12.29
CA ALA A 70 -19.22 -12.14 -13.10
C ALA A 70 -17.72 -11.83 -12.96
N ASP A 71 -17.16 -11.96 -11.75
CA ASP A 71 -15.72 -11.79 -11.51
C ASP A 71 -14.90 -12.83 -12.28
N ILE A 72 -15.33 -14.10 -12.28
CA ILE A 72 -14.67 -15.17 -13.06
C ILE A 72 -14.80 -14.91 -14.58
N ALA A 73 -15.96 -14.43 -15.03
CA ALA A 73 -16.19 -14.09 -16.43
C ALA A 73 -15.29 -12.94 -16.92
N ALA A 74 -15.23 -11.84 -16.15
CA ALA A 74 -14.36 -10.70 -16.46
C ALA A 74 -12.88 -11.13 -16.46
N LEU A 75 -12.45 -11.89 -15.44
CA LEU A 75 -11.07 -12.39 -15.35
C LEU A 75 -10.72 -13.30 -16.53
N GLY A 76 -11.61 -14.21 -16.91
CA GLY A 76 -11.41 -15.11 -18.04
C GLY A 76 -11.34 -14.38 -19.38
N ALA A 77 -12.12 -13.31 -19.55
CA ALA A 77 -12.01 -12.42 -20.71
C ALA A 77 -10.65 -11.71 -20.76
N ALA A 78 -10.17 -11.23 -19.61
CA ALA A 78 -8.90 -10.53 -19.48
C ALA A 78 -7.68 -11.44 -19.64
N SER A 79 -7.75 -12.69 -19.20
CA SER A 79 -6.60 -13.60 -19.15
C SER A 79 -6.15 -14.15 -20.51
N MET A 80 -6.97 -14.02 -21.56
CA MET A 80 -6.61 -14.53 -22.88
C MET A 80 -5.52 -13.65 -23.52
N ALA A 81 -4.40 -14.25 -23.93
CA ALA A 81 -3.39 -13.58 -24.76
C ALA A 81 -3.81 -13.62 -26.23
N ASP A 82 -3.57 -12.53 -26.97
CA ASP A 82 -3.76 -12.44 -28.43
C ASP A 82 -5.13 -12.87 -29.00
N ALA A 83 -6.17 -12.87 -28.15
CA ALA A 83 -7.53 -13.22 -28.53
C ALA A 83 -8.34 -12.00 -28.98
N THR A 84 -9.22 -12.19 -29.97
CA THR A 84 -10.14 -11.14 -30.43
C THR A 84 -11.18 -10.84 -29.35
N PHE A 85 -11.84 -9.68 -29.45
CA PHE A 85 -12.93 -9.35 -28.52
C PHE A 85 -14.04 -10.42 -28.52
N GLY A 86 -14.39 -10.97 -29.68
CA GLY A 86 -15.43 -12.01 -29.78
C GLY A 86 -15.05 -13.32 -29.09
N ASP A 87 -13.78 -13.72 -29.14
CA ASP A 87 -13.28 -14.90 -28.43
C ASP A 87 -13.36 -14.71 -26.91
N ARG A 88 -13.00 -13.51 -26.44
CA ARG A 88 -13.07 -13.14 -25.02
C ARG A 88 -14.49 -13.08 -24.51
N GLU A 89 -15.41 -12.52 -25.29
CA GLU A 89 -16.84 -12.48 -24.99
C GLU A 89 -17.40 -13.89 -24.85
N THR A 90 -17.14 -14.75 -25.84
CA THR A 90 -17.54 -16.17 -25.81
C THR A 90 -17.02 -16.87 -24.56
N ARG A 91 -15.74 -16.65 -24.21
CA ARG A 91 -15.12 -17.24 -23.02
C ARG A 91 -15.72 -16.71 -21.72
N ALA A 92 -16.01 -15.41 -21.65
CA ALA A 92 -16.64 -14.78 -20.49
C ALA A 92 -18.02 -15.39 -20.22
N HIS A 93 -18.87 -15.50 -21.26
CA HIS A 93 -20.18 -16.13 -21.13
C HIS A 93 -20.07 -17.58 -20.69
N GLN A 94 -19.17 -18.35 -21.31
CA GLN A 94 -18.98 -19.76 -20.94
C GLN A 94 -18.60 -19.91 -19.46
N LEU A 95 -17.68 -19.08 -18.96
CA LEU A 95 -17.26 -19.10 -17.56
C LEU A 95 -18.35 -18.60 -16.61
N PHE A 96 -19.11 -17.59 -17.01
CA PHE A 96 -20.26 -17.12 -16.23
C PHE A 96 -21.28 -18.25 -16.02
N HIS A 97 -21.71 -18.90 -17.10
CA HIS A 97 -22.69 -19.99 -17.05
C HIS A 97 -22.16 -21.21 -16.27
N GLN A 98 -20.87 -21.55 -16.41
CA GLN A 98 -20.28 -22.66 -15.65
C GLN A 98 -20.28 -22.42 -14.13
N ASN A 99 -20.16 -21.17 -13.70
CA ASN A 99 -20.13 -20.81 -12.28
C ASN A 99 -21.52 -20.44 -11.72
N MET A 100 -22.52 -20.29 -12.58
CA MET A 100 -23.94 -20.22 -12.23
C MET A 100 -24.55 -21.62 -12.20
N SER A 101 -24.08 -22.49 -11.31
CA SER A 101 -24.67 -23.83 -11.18
C SER A 101 -26.02 -23.78 -10.45
N GLY A 102 -27.10 -24.06 -11.18
CA GLY A 102 -28.45 -24.29 -10.63
C GLY A 102 -29.43 -23.12 -10.68
N THR A 103 -29.12 -22.03 -11.37
CA THR A 103 -30.00 -20.85 -11.48
C THR A 103 -29.96 -20.31 -12.91
N ASP A 104 -31.13 -20.33 -13.57
CA ASP A 104 -31.44 -19.70 -14.86
C ASP A 104 -30.34 -19.80 -15.93
N ASP A 105 -30.36 -20.88 -16.71
CA ASP A 105 -29.50 -21.07 -17.91
C ASP A 105 -29.61 -19.91 -18.92
N GLU A 106 -30.65 -19.05 -18.83
CA GLU A 106 -30.84 -17.88 -19.69
C GLU A 106 -30.17 -16.59 -19.19
N LEU A 107 -29.72 -16.51 -17.92
CA LEU A 107 -29.09 -15.28 -17.43
C LEU A 107 -27.71 -15.09 -18.06
N THR A 108 -27.53 -13.99 -18.77
CA THR A 108 -26.24 -13.63 -19.38
C THR A 108 -25.89 -12.17 -19.11
N GLY A 109 -24.61 -11.89 -18.96
CA GLY A 109 -24.11 -10.51 -18.84
C GLY A 109 -23.80 -9.89 -20.20
N ARG A 110 -23.29 -8.66 -20.17
CA ARG A 110 -22.69 -7.97 -21.31
C ARG A 110 -21.22 -7.71 -21.02
N LEU A 111 -20.34 -8.13 -21.93
CA LEU A 111 -18.93 -7.76 -21.89
C LEU A 111 -18.74 -6.41 -22.61
N SER A 112 -17.94 -5.53 -22.03
CA SER A 112 -17.44 -4.32 -22.67
C SER A 112 -15.93 -4.22 -22.44
N ALA A 113 -15.20 -3.59 -23.35
CA ALA A 113 -13.77 -3.36 -23.23
C ALA A 113 -13.44 -1.89 -23.49
N GLU A 114 -12.73 -1.26 -22.56
CA GLU A 114 -12.23 0.11 -22.70
C GLU A 114 -10.80 0.17 -22.13
N ASN A 115 -9.85 0.66 -22.93
CA ASN A 115 -8.44 0.82 -22.53
C ASN A 115 -7.79 -0.44 -21.90
N GLY A 116 -8.15 -1.65 -22.36
CA GLY A 116 -7.64 -2.91 -21.82
C GLY A 116 -8.31 -3.36 -20.51
N VAL A 117 -9.35 -2.67 -20.05
CA VAL A 117 -10.22 -3.08 -18.95
C VAL A 117 -11.49 -3.71 -19.52
N PHE A 118 -11.75 -4.95 -19.15
CA PHE A 118 -12.94 -5.71 -19.48
C PHE A 118 -13.97 -5.59 -18.35
N THR A 119 -15.13 -5.05 -18.66
CA THR A 119 -16.26 -4.90 -17.74
C THR A 119 -17.35 -5.90 -18.10
N TYR A 120 -17.69 -6.80 -17.19
CA TYR A 120 -18.81 -7.72 -17.31
C TYR A 120 -19.98 -7.23 -16.45
N THR A 121 -21.08 -6.84 -17.09
CA THR A 121 -22.27 -6.30 -16.41
C THR A 121 -23.42 -7.28 -16.50
N VAL A 122 -24.03 -7.61 -15.36
CA VAL A 122 -25.20 -8.49 -15.28
C VAL A 122 -26.34 -7.72 -14.62
N ALA A 123 -27.47 -7.64 -15.31
CA ALA A 123 -28.70 -7.07 -14.79
C ALA A 123 -29.75 -8.17 -14.66
N ASP A 124 -30.39 -8.27 -13.49
CA ASP A 124 -31.43 -9.26 -13.21
C ASP A 124 -32.51 -8.67 -12.29
N GLU A 125 -33.70 -9.27 -12.29
CA GLU A 125 -34.79 -8.91 -11.39
C GLU A 125 -35.22 -10.12 -10.55
N VAL A 126 -35.01 -10.06 -9.24
CA VAL A 126 -35.39 -11.15 -8.33
C VAL A 126 -36.79 -10.90 -7.79
N PRO A 127 -37.77 -11.81 -7.98
CA PRO A 127 -39.12 -11.62 -7.48
C PRO A 127 -39.14 -11.70 -5.94
N TYR A 128 -39.78 -10.72 -5.30
CA TYR A 128 -40.06 -10.77 -3.86
C TYR A 128 -41.27 -11.68 -3.58
N ARG A 129 -41.20 -12.50 -2.54
CA ARG A 129 -42.28 -13.41 -2.16
C ARG A 129 -43.21 -12.78 -1.15
N PHE A 130 -42.66 -12.07 -0.17
CA PHE A 130 -43.40 -11.47 0.94
C PHE A 130 -43.59 -9.96 0.76
N MET A 131 -42.58 -9.23 0.27
CA MET A 131 -42.67 -7.79 0.04
C MET A 131 -43.66 -7.43 -1.08
N LYS A 132 -44.09 -8.40 -1.89
CA LYS A 132 -45.19 -8.22 -2.85
C LYS A 132 -46.50 -7.78 -2.19
N ILE A 133 -46.73 -8.17 -0.93
CA ILE A 133 -47.93 -7.80 -0.16
C ILE A 133 -47.99 -6.28 0.07
N VAL A 134 -46.85 -5.60 0.13
CA VAL A 134 -46.74 -4.14 0.30
C VAL A 134 -46.47 -3.40 -1.00
N GLY A 135 -46.68 -4.05 -2.15
CA GLY A 135 -46.54 -3.45 -3.48
C GLY A 135 -45.10 -3.41 -4.03
N LEU A 136 -44.17 -4.15 -3.42
CA LEU A 136 -42.82 -4.34 -3.95
C LEU A 136 -42.72 -5.69 -4.65
N ASP A 137 -42.79 -5.69 -5.98
CA ASP A 137 -42.84 -6.93 -6.74
C ASP A 137 -41.47 -7.61 -6.92
N LYS A 138 -40.40 -6.82 -7.10
CA LYS A 138 -39.06 -7.35 -7.45
C LYS A 138 -37.91 -6.50 -6.90
N ALA A 139 -36.78 -7.14 -6.64
CA ALA A 139 -35.48 -6.51 -6.42
C ALA A 139 -34.75 -6.34 -7.75
N LYS A 140 -34.31 -5.12 -8.07
CA LYS A 140 -33.40 -4.88 -9.20
C LYS A 140 -31.96 -5.17 -8.77
N LEU A 141 -31.32 -6.12 -9.43
CA LEU A 141 -29.91 -6.43 -9.26
C LEU A 141 -29.13 -5.89 -10.45
N ASN A 142 -28.08 -5.13 -10.16
CA ASN A 142 -27.08 -4.73 -11.13
C ASN A 142 -25.71 -5.04 -10.55
N VAL A 143 -24.97 -5.92 -11.22
CA VAL A 143 -23.66 -6.40 -10.83
C VAL A 143 -22.67 -6.02 -11.92
N VAL A 144 -21.55 -5.43 -11.51
CA VAL A 144 -20.46 -5.03 -12.40
C VAL A 144 -19.20 -5.69 -11.88
N ALA A 145 -18.49 -6.38 -12.76
CA ALA A 145 -17.18 -6.97 -12.51
C ALA A 145 -16.19 -6.43 -13.54
N GLN A 146 -14.97 -6.11 -13.11
CA GLN A 146 -13.94 -5.51 -13.95
C GLN A 146 -12.62 -6.28 -13.83
N ALA A 147 -11.97 -6.51 -14.96
CA ALA A 147 -10.67 -7.17 -15.04
C ALA A 147 -9.87 -6.59 -16.20
N ALA A 148 -8.58 -6.31 -16.00
CA ALA A 148 -7.74 -5.75 -17.05
C ALA A 148 -6.83 -6.82 -17.66
N THR A 149 -6.62 -6.79 -18.98
CA THR A 149 -5.64 -7.66 -19.68
C THR A 149 -4.24 -7.51 -19.10
N GLN A 150 -3.97 -6.33 -18.53
CA GLN A 150 -2.73 -5.97 -17.88
C GLN A 150 -3.09 -5.28 -16.56
N GLY A 151 -2.59 -5.82 -15.44
CA GLY A 151 -2.72 -5.17 -14.13
C GLY A 151 -2.08 -3.77 -14.12
N PRO A 152 -2.28 -2.98 -13.03
CA PRO A 152 -1.59 -1.70 -12.90
C PRO A 152 -0.07 -1.89 -13.06
N ASP A 153 0.59 -0.82 -13.46
CA ASP A 153 2.04 -0.69 -13.35
C ASP A 153 2.49 -1.09 -11.94
N ILE A 154 3.68 -1.67 -11.79
CA ILE A 154 4.16 -2.20 -10.51
C ILE A 154 5.47 -1.51 -10.14
N ASP A 155 5.53 -0.96 -8.93
CA ASP A 155 6.76 -0.39 -8.38
C ASP A 155 7.20 -1.25 -7.21
N ILE A 156 8.40 -1.82 -7.30
CA ILE A 156 8.92 -2.82 -6.36
C ILE A 156 10.11 -2.25 -5.60
N ALA A 157 10.10 -2.34 -4.28
CA ALA A 157 11.29 -2.10 -3.45
C ALA A 157 11.82 -3.42 -2.90
N PHE A 158 13.04 -3.77 -3.32
CA PHE A 158 13.80 -4.85 -2.70
C PHE A 158 14.51 -4.33 -1.46
N VAL A 159 14.04 -4.74 -0.28
CA VAL A 159 14.66 -4.45 1.01
C VAL A 159 15.55 -5.64 1.37
N LEU A 160 16.84 -5.51 1.09
CA LEU A 160 17.79 -6.61 1.11
C LEU A 160 18.76 -6.48 2.27
N ASP A 161 18.69 -7.42 3.20
CA ASP A 161 19.65 -7.53 4.29
C ASP A 161 21.02 -7.91 3.72
N ASN A 162 22.00 -7.04 3.94
CA ASN A 162 23.39 -7.30 3.63
C ASN A 162 24.27 -7.22 4.89
N SER A 163 23.71 -7.57 6.04
CA SER A 163 24.45 -7.69 7.30
C SER A 163 25.42 -8.86 7.30
N GLY A 164 26.31 -8.93 8.31
CA GLY A 164 27.37 -9.93 8.38
C GLY A 164 26.90 -11.39 8.44
N SER A 165 25.66 -11.67 8.88
CA SER A 165 25.07 -13.02 8.86
C SER A 165 24.90 -13.56 7.44
N MET A 166 24.67 -12.67 6.48
CA MET A 166 24.47 -12.98 5.06
C MET A 166 25.75 -13.38 4.31
N LYS A 167 26.91 -13.40 4.97
CA LYS A 167 28.20 -13.73 4.34
C LYS A 167 28.19 -15.14 3.71
N GLY A 168 29.03 -15.30 2.68
CA GLY A 168 29.25 -16.59 2.03
C GLY A 168 28.14 -16.96 1.05
N GLU A 169 27.50 -18.11 1.25
CA GLU A 169 26.50 -18.65 0.32
C GLU A 169 25.20 -17.84 0.31
N ARG A 170 24.76 -17.33 1.46
CA ARG A 170 23.49 -16.60 1.61
C ARG A 170 23.42 -15.39 0.68
N ILE A 171 24.43 -14.51 0.69
CA ILE A 171 24.48 -13.34 -0.20
C ILE A 171 24.65 -13.74 -1.69
N ARG A 172 25.33 -14.85 -2.00
CA ARG A 172 25.44 -15.33 -3.39
C ARG A 172 24.10 -15.79 -3.94
N GLU A 173 23.34 -16.54 -3.15
CA GLU A 173 22.01 -17.01 -3.54
C GLU A 173 20.98 -15.88 -3.56
N LEU A 174 21.06 -14.91 -2.65
CA LEU A 174 20.27 -13.67 -2.72
C LEU A 174 20.46 -12.97 -4.06
N LYS A 175 21.72 -12.75 -4.47
CA LYS A 175 22.02 -12.11 -5.76
C LYS A 175 21.44 -12.89 -6.93
N GLY A 176 21.59 -14.21 -6.90
CA GLY A 176 21.02 -15.11 -7.91
C GLY A 176 19.49 -15.06 -7.97
N ALA A 177 18.83 -15.04 -6.83
CA ALA A 177 17.37 -15.00 -6.71
C ALA A 177 16.78 -13.68 -7.21
N VAL A 178 17.39 -12.54 -6.85
CA VAL A 178 16.97 -11.22 -7.35
C VAL A 178 17.19 -11.12 -8.86
N ARG A 179 18.30 -11.62 -9.41
CA ARG A 179 18.50 -11.67 -10.88
C ARG A 179 17.41 -12.47 -11.58
N LEU A 180 17.10 -13.67 -11.09
CA LEU A 180 16.04 -14.50 -11.65
C LEU A 180 14.69 -13.79 -11.61
N PHE A 181 14.39 -13.09 -10.50
CA PHE A 181 13.20 -12.26 -10.42
C PHE A 181 13.18 -11.18 -11.50
N LEU A 182 14.27 -10.42 -11.65
CA LEU A 182 14.35 -9.35 -12.65
C LEU A 182 14.22 -9.90 -14.09
N ASP A 183 14.73 -11.10 -14.33
CA ASP A 183 14.64 -11.80 -15.61
C ASP A 183 13.18 -12.10 -16.01
N GLU A 184 12.30 -12.45 -15.06
CA GLU A 184 10.87 -12.71 -15.30
C GLU A 184 10.08 -11.51 -15.83
N PHE A 185 10.60 -10.30 -15.62
CA PHE A 185 9.99 -9.03 -16.05
C PHE A 185 10.71 -8.38 -17.24
N LYS A 186 11.69 -9.06 -17.86
CA LYS A 186 12.43 -8.50 -19.01
C LYS A 186 11.56 -8.14 -20.21
N ASP A 187 10.45 -8.86 -20.39
CA ASP A 187 9.48 -8.60 -21.47
C ASP A 187 8.42 -7.56 -21.09
N GLN A 188 8.43 -7.07 -19.85
CA GLN A 188 7.46 -6.11 -19.30
C GLN A 188 8.16 -4.92 -18.63
N ARG A 189 9.35 -4.53 -19.12
CA ARG A 189 10.20 -3.47 -18.52
C ARG A 189 9.50 -2.12 -18.37
N ASP A 190 8.56 -1.80 -19.25
CA ASP A 190 7.80 -0.55 -19.15
C ASP A 190 6.79 -0.56 -17.99
N ARG A 191 6.41 -1.75 -17.51
CA ARG A 191 5.40 -1.94 -16.46
C ARG A 191 5.99 -2.13 -15.08
N ILE A 192 7.30 -2.32 -14.96
CA ILE A 192 7.98 -2.49 -13.67
C ILE A 192 9.03 -1.41 -13.45
N ARG A 193 9.06 -0.86 -12.23
CA ARG A 193 10.23 -0.13 -11.74
C ARG A 193 10.71 -0.79 -10.46
N VAL A 194 12.02 -0.86 -10.30
CA VAL A 194 12.63 -1.53 -9.15
C VAL A 194 13.56 -0.57 -8.42
N ALA A 195 13.34 -0.44 -7.12
CA ALA A 195 14.23 0.20 -6.18
C ALA A 195 15.00 -0.86 -5.41
N LEU A 196 16.24 -0.53 -5.08
CA LEU A 196 17.12 -1.40 -4.31
C LEU A 196 17.43 -0.70 -2.99
N VAL A 197 17.10 -1.33 -1.87
CA VAL A 197 17.35 -0.83 -0.52
C VAL A 197 18.22 -1.86 0.21
N PRO A 198 19.54 -1.88 -0.04
CA PRO A 198 20.46 -2.69 0.75
C PRO A 198 20.64 -2.03 2.11
N PHE A 199 20.58 -2.83 3.18
CA PHE A 199 20.70 -2.32 4.54
C PHE A 199 21.49 -3.26 5.46
N HIS A 200 22.17 -2.63 6.42
CA HIS A 200 22.64 -3.27 7.63
C HIS A 200 22.12 -2.43 8.83
N SER A 201 22.96 -2.02 9.76
CA SER A 201 22.63 -1.06 10.82
C SER A 201 22.15 0.32 10.33
N GLY A 202 22.34 0.62 9.04
CA GLY A 202 21.90 1.84 8.36
C GLY A 202 21.81 1.60 6.85
N VAL A 203 21.59 2.65 6.09
CA VAL A 203 21.58 2.63 4.62
C VAL A 203 22.52 3.67 4.04
N ARG A 204 23.06 3.43 2.84
CA ARG A 204 23.95 4.39 2.16
C ARG A 204 23.28 5.00 0.96
N LEU A 205 23.38 6.31 0.80
CA LEU A 205 22.88 7.02 -0.36
C LEU A 205 24.06 7.38 -1.27
N SER A 206 23.87 7.30 -2.58
CA SER A 206 24.87 7.75 -3.56
C SER A 206 25.07 9.27 -3.53
N ASP A 207 24.05 10.01 -3.08
CA ASP A 207 24.10 11.45 -2.86
C ASP A 207 23.99 11.72 -1.35
N ALA A 208 25.13 11.89 -0.67
CA ALA A 208 25.22 12.17 0.77
C ALA A 208 24.43 13.43 1.20
N ASN A 209 24.01 14.22 0.23
CA ASN A 209 23.25 15.43 0.37
C ASN A 209 21.74 15.23 0.63
N LEU A 210 21.20 14.03 0.36
CA LEU A 210 19.84 13.61 0.75
C LEU A 210 19.77 13.22 2.23
N ALA A 211 20.93 12.96 2.82
CA ALA A 211 21.10 12.53 4.19
C ALA A 211 21.17 13.79 5.08
N ARG A 212 20.00 14.32 5.44
CA ARG A 212 19.87 15.49 6.32
C ARG A 212 20.25 15.11 7.75
N SER A 213 21.55 15.12 8.04
CA SER A 213 22.09 14.97 9.39
C SER A 213 21.32 15.82 10.41
N GLU A 214 20.92 15.24 11.54
CA GLU A 214 20.39 16.00 12.68
C GLU A 214 21.47 16.88 13.33
N THR A 215 22.75 16.54 13.16
CA THR A 215 23.88 17.30 13.68
C THR A 215 24.40 18.38 12.72
N ASP A 216 24.09 18.33 11.41
CA ASP A 216 24.57 19.35 10.45
C ASP A 216 23.64 20.57 10.32
N LEU A 217 22.62 20.69 11.18
CA LEU A 217 21.72 21.85 11.22
C LEU A 217 21.64 22.55 12.58
N GLU A 218 22.62 22.31 13.44
CA GLU A 218 23.16 23.40 14.27
C GLU A 218 24.32 23.99 13.44
N PHE A 219 24.14 24.94 12.51
CA PHE A 219 23.57 26.27 12.67
C PHE A 219 23.54 26.95 11.28
N ILE A 220 22.39 27.40 10.81
CA ILE A 220 22.31 28.86 10.61
C ILE A 220 21.71 29.33 11.93
N ASP A 221 22.54 29.79 12.85
CA ASP A 221 22.03 30.52 13.99
C ASP A 221 21.50 31.83 13.42
N CYS A 222 20.19 31.94 13.19
CA CYS A 222 19.63 33.22 12.76
C CYS A 222 19.91 34.29 13.86
N ARG A 223 20.22 33.91 15.12
CA ARG A 223 20.67 34.85 16.18
C ARG A 223 22.10 35.37 15.99
N LEU A 224 22.98 34.64 15.29
CA LEU A 224 24.31 35.14 14.89
C LEU A 224 24.26 36.03 13.65
N LEU A 225 23.12 36.05 12.93
CA LEU A 225 22.81 37.03 11.88
C LEU A 225 22.10 38.27 12.43
N GLU A 226 21.39 38.14 13.56
CA GLU A 226 20.75 39.24 14.29
C GLU A 226 21.73 40.19 15.01
N SER A 227 23.03 39.86 15.07
CA SER A 227 24.00 40.73 15.76
C SER A 227 24.44 41.92 14.90
N GLY A 228 23.53 42.88 14.70
CA GLY A 228 23.82 44.32 14.58
C GLY A 228 24.70 44.81 13.42
N THR A 229 25.01 43.97 12.43
CA THR A 229 25.66 44.41 11.19
C THR A 229 24.57 44.47 10.13
N GLY A 230 24.36 45.61 9.46
CA GLY A 230 23.18 45.96 8.64
C GLY A 230 22.82 45.06 7.44
N TRP A 231 22.69 43.76 7.67
CA TRP A 231 22.38 42.68 6.74
C TRP A 231 20.96 42.10 6.98
N ASP A 232 20.21 42.64 7.94
CA ASP A 232 18.81 42.27 8.25
C ASP A 232 17.87 42.42 7.04
N SER A 233 18.19 43.30 6.10
CA SER A 233 17.42 43.50 4.87
C SER A 233 17.72 42.49 3.75
N PHE A 234 18.77 41.67 3.91
CA PHE A 234 19.30 40.80 2.84
C PHE A 234 18.94 39.32 2.98
N TYR A 235 18.88 38.79 4.21
CA TYR A 235 18.56 37.37 4.48
C TYR A 235 17.37 37.16 5.44
N GLY A 236 16.87 38.23 6.09
CA GLY A 236 15.69 38.21 6.95
C GLY A 236 14.46 37.47 6.39
N PRO A 237 14.11 37.59 5.09
CA PRO A 237 12.94 36.91 4.52
C PRO A 237 13.06 35.37 4.42
N LEU A 238 14.28 34.83 4.44
CA LEU A 238 14.53 33.38 4.34
C LEU A 238 14.40 32.68 5.70
N CYS A 239 14.73 33.34 6.82
CA CYS A 239 14.48 32.83 8.18
C CYS A 239 13.04 33.12 8.66
N SER A 240 12.33 34.12 8.11
CA SER A 240 11.03 34.59 8.65
C SER A 240 9.77 33.99 8.01
N SER A 241 9.87 33.21 6.93
CA SER A 241 8.68 32.85 6.13
C SER A 241 8.03 31.50 6.47
N GLY A 242 8.60 30.71 7.38
CA GLY A 242 8.04 29.40 7.74
C GLY A 242 7.94 28.42 6.55
N ARG A 243 8.66 28.67 5.45
CA ARG A 243 8.61 27.85 4.22
C ARG A 243 9.66 26.74 4.26
N PRO A 244 9.33 25.50 3.82
CA PRO A 244 10.27 24.40 3.80
C PRO A 244 11.46 24.68 2.87
N GLY A 245 12.67 24.46 3.39
CA GLY A 245 13.91 24.60 2.62
C GLY A 245 14.34 23.32 1.89
N PHE A 246 14.94 23.54 0.72
CA PHE A 246 16.04 22.81 0.08
C PHE A 246 15.86 21.36 -0.47
N VAL A 247 16.32 21.10 -1.71
CA VAL A 247 16.55 19.75 -2.30
C VAL A 247 17.93 19.71 -2.97
N ILE A 248 18.81 18.77 -2.61
CA ILE A 248 20.08 18.51 -3.33
C ILE A 248 19.77 17.34 -4.28
N GLY A 249 20.24 17.42 -5.52
CA GLY A 249 20.25 16.30 -6.47
C GLY A 249 19.40 16.52 -7.72
N SER A 250 18.73 17.67 -7.86
CA SER A 250 18.01 18.01 -9.08
C SER A 250 18.94 18.60 -10.14
N THR A 251 19.03 17.97 -11.31
CA THR A 251 19.37 18.68 -12.55
C THR A 251 18.08 19.28 -13.12
N GLY A 252 17.92 20.60 -13.02
CA GLY A 252 16.74 21.34 -13.53
C GLY A 252 16.06 22.24 -12.51
N ALA A 253 15.49 23.35 -12.98
CA ALA A 253 14.71 24.28 -12.17
C ALA A 253 13.39 23.65 -11.73
N TYR A 254 13.10 23.73 -10.43
CA TYR A 254 11.77 23.42 -9.91
C TYR A 254 10.80 24.55 -10.26
N VAL A 255 9.58 24.17 -10.62
CA VAL A 255 8.43 25.07 -10.70
C VAL A 255 7.51 24.65 -9.57
N THR A 256 7.25 25.57 -8.64
CA THR A 256 6.27 25.35 -7.56
C THR A 256 4.88 25.09 -8.15
N ALA A 257 4.00 24.46 -7.37
CA ALA A 257 2.62 24.16 -7.80
C ALA A 257 1.82 25.40 -8.24
N ASP A 258 2.25 26.60 -7.85
CA ASP A 258 1.67 27.90 -8.24
C ASP A 258 2.38 28.56 -9.45
N GLY A 259 3.35 27.89 -10.09
CA GLY A 259 4.02 28.38 -11.29
C GLY A 259 5.19 29.34 -11.07
N SER A 260 5.57 29.65 -9.83
CA SER A 260 6.75 30.49 -9.57
C SER A 260 8.07 29.73 -9.78
N LYS A 261 9.04 30.42 -10.40
CA LYS A 261 10.42 29.92 -10.56
C LYS A 261 11.28 30.47 -9.43
N ASP A 262 11.58 29.64 -8.44
CA ASP A 262 12.47 30.00 -7.35
C ASP A 262 13.95 29.72 -7.68
N ALA A 263 14.83 30.55 -7.14
CA ALA A 263 16.28 30.47 -7.34
C ALA A 263 16.94 29.58 -6.26
N PHE A 264 17.82 28.68 -6.68
CA PHE A 264 18.51 27.74 -5.79
C PHE A 264 19.94 28.18 -5.49
N LEU A 265 20.35 28.11 -4.22
CA LEU A 265 21.72 28.36 -3.77
C LEU A 265 22.45 27.03 -3.61
N TYR A 266 23.55 26.83 -4.34
CA TYR A 266 24.38 25.62 -4.20
C TYR A 266 25.87 25.94 -4.09
N LYS A 267 26.62 25.07 -3.40
CA LYS A 267 28.08 25.10 -3.30
C LYS A 267 28.68 24.41 -4.53
N ALA A 268 29.31 25.18 -5.41
CA ALA A 268 30.03 24.67 -6.57
C ALA A 268 31.55 24.70 -6.30
N VAL A 269 32.22 23.57 -6.46
CA VAL A 269 33.68 23.52 -6.49
C VAL A 269 34.13 23.90 -7.90
N THR A 270 34.83 25.01 -8.02
CA THR A 270 35.41 25.43 -9.31
C THR A 270 36.62 24.55 -9.66
N ALA A 271 36.99 24.46 -10.94
CA ALA A 271 38.21 23.79 -11.39
C ALA A 271 39.51 24.30 -10.72
N SER A 272 39.43 25.45 -10.04
CA SER A 272 40.51 26.02 -9.21
C SER A 272 40.49 25.60 -7.73
N GLY A 273 39.64 24.64 -7.34
CA GLY A 273 39.50 24.18 -5.96
C GLY A 273 38.75 25.13 -5.01
N ARG A 274 38.21 26.24 -5.53
CA ARG A 274 37.48 27.22 -4.72
C ARG A 274 35.99 26.93 -4.70
N ASN A 275 35.39 27.00 -3.50
CA ASN A 275 33.95 26.92 -3.27
C ASN A 275 33.29 28.25 -3.66
N ALA A 276 32.24 28.21 -4.48
CA ALA A 276 31.41 29.36 -4.83
C ALA A 276 29.95 29.04 -4.58
N ILE A 277 29.19 30.03 -4.10
CA ILE A 277 27.73 29.94 -4.00
C ILE A 277 27.15 30.40 -5.34
N ARG A 278 26.35 29.56 -5.98
CA ARG A 278 25.71 29.86 -7.27
C ARG A 278 24.20 29.97 -7.11
N ALA A 279 23.59 30.95 -7.79
CA ALA A 279 22.16 31.13 -7.86
C ALA A 279 21.70 30.99 -9.32
N ASP A 280 20.75 30.10 -9.59
CA ASP A 280 20.14 30.00 -10.91
C ASP A 280 18.87 30.86 -10.96
N ARG A 281 18.89 31.91 -11.77
CA ARG A 281 17.74 32.79 -12.01
C ARG A 281 17.68 33.10 -13.50
N ALA A 282 16.50 32.91 -14.11
CA ALA A 282 16.29 33.16 -15.55
C ALA A 282 16.52 34.63 -15.96
N THR A 283 16.57 35.54 -15.00
CA THR A 283 16.83 36.97 -15.21
C THR A 283 17.80 37.47 -14.14
N CYS A 284 18.97 37.98 -14.55
CA CYS A 284 19.89 38.68 -13.63
C CYS A 284 19.33 40.09 -13.39
N ILE A 285 18.30 40.23 -12.55
CA ILE A 285 17.59 41.51 -12.35
C ILE A 285 18.34 42.44 -11.36
N ASP A 286 19.30 41.92 -10.59
CA ASP A 286 19.93 42.70 -9.51
C ASP A 286 21.39 43.08 -9.83
N SER A 287 21.73 44.32 -9.46
CA SER A 287 23.03 44.99 -9.58
C SER A 287 24.22 44.21 -8.97
N VAL A 288 23.92 43.24 -8.11
CA VAL A 288 24.90 42.41 -7.40
C VAL A 288 25.37 41.19 -8.22
N TYR A 289 24.62 40.78 -9.27
CA TYR A 289 24.98 39.63 -10.11
C TYR A 289 25.60 40.06 -11.45
N ARG A 290 26.72 39.44 -11.83
CA ARG A 290 27.27 39.58 -13.20
C ARG A 290 26.93 38.36 -14.04
N ARG A 291 26.40 38.62 -15.24
CA ARG A 291 26.08 37.59 -16.24
C ARG A 291 27.36 37.11 -16.92
N ARG A 292 27.59 35.80 -16.95
CA ARG A 292 28.68 35.16 -17.71
C ARG A 292 28.11 34.00 -18.51
N GLY A 293 27.85 34.22 -19.80
CA GLY A 293 27.02 33.31 -20.59
C GLY A 293 25.58 33.32 -20.10
N ASP A 294 24.94 32.15 -20.03
CA ASP A 294 23.55 32.00 -19.54
C ASP A 294 23.43 32.01 -17.99
N GLN A 295 24.53 32.26 -17.26
CA GLN A 295 24.59 32.13 -15.81
C GLN A 295 24.73 33.49 -15.09
N CYS A 296 24.02 33.68 -13.97
CA CYS A 296 24.22 34.80 -13.05
C CYS A 296 25.22 34.40 -11.94
N MET A 297 26.31 35.15 -11.74
CA MET A 297 27.31 34.88 -10.70
C MET A 297 27.35 36.00 -9.66
N ASN A 298 27.56 35.65 -8.38
CA ASN A 298 27.92 36.60 -7.31
C ASN A 298 29.39 36.40 -6.87
N TYR A 299 30.02 37.44 -6.32
CA TYR A 299 31.45 37.53 -6.07
C TYR A 299 32.00 36.48 -5.08
N LYS A 300 33.32 36.26 -5.15
CA LYS A 300 34.10 35.24 -4.42
C LYS A 300 33.84 35.24 -2.91
N VAL A 301 33.60 34.04 -2.38
CA VAL A 301 33.55 33.71 -0.93
C VAL A 301 34.96 33.72 -0.31
N SER A 302 35.73 34.79 -0.53
CA SER A 302 37.07 34.94 0.08
C SER A 302 37.12 36.05 1.14
N GLN A 303 35.97 36.63 1.52
CA GLN A 303 35.89 37.69 2.54
C GLN A 303 34.85 37.41 3.63
N VAL A 304 34.35 36.19 3.74
CA VAL A 304 33.44 35.80 4.83
C VAL A 304 34.21 34.88 5.77
N SER A 305 34.67 35.43 6.89
CA SER A 305 35.50 34.73 7.88
C SER A 305 34.75 33.73 8.75
N ASN A 306 33.41 33.67 8.65
CA ASN A 306 32.56 32.96 9.62
C ASN A 306 31.69 31.86 8.99
N PHE A 307 32.11 31.26 7.87
CA PHE A 307 31.57 29.97 7.47
C PHE A 307 32.47 28.86 8.01
N VAL A 308 31.96 28.06 8.94
CA VAL A 308 32.54 26.75 9.25
C VAL A 308 32.25 25.87 8.05
N VAL A 309 33.27 25.64 7.23
CA VAL A 309 33.25 24.60 6.21
C VAL A 309 33.38 23.29 6.95
N TYR A 310 32.28 22.57 7.15
CA TYR A 310 32.40 21.14 7.41
C TYR A 310 32.93 20.52 6.13
N ASP A 311 34.14 19.98 6.24
CA ASP A 311 34.70 19.09 5.24
C ASP A 311 33.63 18.02 4.95
N GLN A 312 33.48 17.62 3.68
CA GLN A 312 32.62 16.48 3.37
C GLN A 312 32.90 15.39 4.38
N PRO A 313 31.89 14.77 5.04
CA PRO A 313 32.19 13.78 6.05
C PRO A 313 33.14 12.77 5.42
N SER A 314 34.38 12.82 5.91
CA SER A 314 35.48 12.05 5.39
C SER A 314 35.12 10.60 5.66
N LYS A 315 34.98 9.81 4.59
CA LYS A 315 34.52 8.41 4.57
C LYS A 315 32.99 8.26 4.63
N GLN A 316 32.51 7.37 3.75
CA GLN A 316 31.11 6.99 3.51
C GLN A 316 30.20 7.16 4.73
N SER A 317 29.27 8.11 4.66
CA SER A 317 28.24 8.32 5.70
C SER A 317 26.99 7.52 5.37
N CYS A 318 26.40 6.91 6.40
CA CYS A 318 25.17 6.16 6.33
C CYS A 318 24.05 6.96 6.98
N VAL A 319 22.83 6.81 6.46
CA VAL A 319 21.62 7.21 7.17
C VAL A 319 21.30 6.16 8.23
N ILE A 320 21.00 6.64 9.44
CA ILE A 320 20.54 5.83 10.57
C ILE A 320 19.08 6.15 10.89
N ASP A 321 18.50 5.46 11.88
CA ASP A 321 17.10 5.67 12.28
C ASP A 321 16.80 7.14 12.61
N ARG A 322 15.66 7.64 12.11
CA ARG A 322 15.12 8.98 12.42
C ARG A 322 14.75 9.08 13.90
N ASN A 323 14.24 10.19 14.40
CA ASN A 323 13.78 10.19 15.80
C ASN A 323 12.50 9.38 15.95
N GLN A 324 12.32 8.72 17.10
CA GLN A 324 11.05 8.09 17.40
C GLN A 324 9.93 9.15 17.51
N ASN A 325 8.76 8.95 16.91
CA ASN A 325 8.28 7.74 16.24
C ASN A 325 8.36 7.77 14.69
N PHE A 326 9.25 8.57 14.09
CA PHE A 326 9.37 8.72 12.64
C PHE A 326 10.27 7.67 11.95
N ASP A 327 11.11 6.97 12.71
CA ASP A 327 11.93 5.82 12.27
C ASP A 327 11.12 4.62 11.75
N VAL A 328 9.81 4.59 11.99
CA VAL A 328 8.90 3.53 11.54
C VAL A 328 7.91 4.02 10.48
N THR A 329 8.14 5.20 9.91
CA THR A 329 7.24 5.87 8.96
C THR A 329 8.01 6.42 7.76
N SER A 330 7.30 6.71 6.66
CA SER A 330 7.82 7.46 5.51
C SER A 330 7.27 8.90 5.49
N ASP A 331 7.19 9.55 6.66
CA ASP A 331 6.82 10.95 6.73
C ASP A 331 7.83 11.82 5.95
N ALA A 332 7.34 12.89 5.31
CA ALA A 332 8.21 13.83 4.62
C ALA A 332 9.25 14.45 5.60
N PRO A 333 10.51 14.65 5.17
CA PRO A 333 11.59 15.18 6.03
C PRO A 333 11.51 16.70 6.24
N ASP A 334 10.35 17.20 6.65
CA ASP A 334 9.97 18.63 6.68
C ASP A 334 10.37 19.36 7.97
N ARG A 335 10.59 18.66 9.09
CA ARG A 335 10.94 19.24 10.40
C ARG A 335 11.89 18.37 11.21
N ALA A 336 12.42 18.93 12.30
CA ALA A 336 13.29 18.20 13.24
C ALA A 336 12.63 16.90 13.73
N GLY A 337 13.43 15.85 13.95
CA GLY A 337 12.97 14.49 14.25
C GLY A 337 12.46 13.70 13.05
N ARG A 338 11.94 14.35 12.01
CA ARG A 338 11.64 13.74 10.70
C ARG A 338 12.82 13.84 9.74
N LYS A 339 13.98 14.36 10.11
CA LYS A 339 15.12 14.40 9.18
C LYS A 339 15.80 13.03 9.10
N TYR A 340 16.72 12.85 8.15
CA TYR A 340 17.48 11.60 7.96
C TYR A 340 18.87 11.76 8.58
N PRO A 341 19.03 11.47 9.88
CA PRO A 341 20.31 11.62 10.56
C PRO A 341 21.37 10.76 9.89
N THR A 342 22.60 11.27 9.85
CA THR A 342 23.75 10.55 9.34
C THR A 342 24.68 10.15 10.46
N SER A 343 25.36 9.03 10.26
CA SER A 343 26.52 8.65 11.03
C SER A 343 27.58 8.09 10.10
N GLN A 344 28.79 7.93 10.61
CA GLN A 344 29.76 7.07 9.95
C GLN A 344 29.14 5.67 9.78
N CYS A 345 29.25 5.10 8.57
CA CYS A 345 28.84 3.71 8.37
C CYS A 345 29.68 2.79 9.27
N ASP A 346 29.04 1.79 9.87
CA ASP A 346 29.74 0.77 10.68
C ASP A 346 30.80 0.03 9.86
N THR A 347 30.59 -0.07 8.54
CA THR A 347 31.50 -0.70 7.59
C THR A 347 31.68 0.16 6.34
N GLN A 348 32.72 -0.13 5.54
CA GLN A 348 32.96 0.56 4.27
C GLN A 348 32.34 -0.21 3.07
N GLU A 349 31.69 -1.35 3.33
CA GLU A 349 31.17 -2.27 2.31
C GLU A 349 29.63 -2.38 2.38
N ILE A 350 28.94 -1.25 2.30
CA ILE A 350 27.48 -1.21 2.19
C ILE A 350 27.04 -0.85 0.76
N GLY A 351 26.04 -1.56 0.24
CA GLY A 351 25.39 -1.20 -1.02
C GLY A 351 24.75 0.19 -0.97
N GLU A 352 24.61 0.82 -2.13
CA GLU A 352 23.88 2.09 -2.24
C GLU A 352 22.40 1.82 -2.45
N VAL A 353 21.55 2.57 -1.74
CA VAL A 353 20.13 2.67 -2.05
C VAL A 353 19.99 3.26 -3.45
N ARG A 354 19.15 2.62 -4.26
CA ARG A 354 18.79 3.06 -5.60
C ARG A 354 17.31 3.40 -5.66
N PRO A 355 16.95 4.57 -6.21
CA PRO A 355 15.55 4.91 -6.45
C PRO A 355 14.91 3.96 -7.47
N LEU A 356 13.59 4.06 -7.63
CA LEU A 356 12.84 3.29 -8.61
C LEU A 356 13.36 3.60 -10.04
N ASP A 357 13.84 2.57 -10.72
CA ASP A 357 14.39 2.66 -12.09
C ASP A 357 13.78 1.56 -12.97
N GLY A 358 13.53 1.87 -14.25
CA GLY A 358 13.09 0.90 -15.26
C GLY A 358 14.24 0.11 -15.88
N ASN A 359 15.49 0.54 -15.68
CA ASN A 359 16.68 -0.17 -16.14
C ASN A 359 17.00 -1.35 -15.21
N LEU A 360 16.32 -2.48 -15.41
CA LEU A 360 16.53 -3.68 -14.59
C LEU A 360 17.95 -4.24 -14.69
N ASP A 361 18.67 -3.98 -15.79
CA ASP A 361 20.05 -4.44 -15.95
C ASP A 361 21.00 -3.64 -15.03
N LEU A 362 20.74 -2.33 -14.86
CA LEU A 362 21.41 -1.51 -13.86
C LEU A 362 21.11 -2.03 -12.45
N VAL A 363 19.86 -2.35 -12.14
CA VAL A 363 19.48 -2.91 -10.83
C VAL A 363 20.22 -4.22 -10.56
N ALA A 364 20.24 -5.14 -11.54
CA ALA A 364 20.97 -6.40 -11.45
C ALA A 364 22.47 -6.17 -11.19
N SER A 365 23.11 -5.26 -11.92
CA SER A 365 24.53 -4.93 -11.72
C SER A 365 24.83 -4.40 -10.30
N ARG A 366 23.88 -3.69 -9.67
CA ARG A 366 24.03 -3.17 -8.31
C ARG A 366 23.81 -4.22 -7.25
N VAL A 367 22.87 -5.13 -7.47
CA VAL A 367 22.71 -6.34 -6.65
C VAL A 367 24.00 -7.15 -6.63
N ASP A 368 24.68 -7.26 -7.78
CA ASP A 368 25.93 -8.02 -7.91
C ASP A 368 27.10 -7.44 -7.12
N ALA A 369 27.08 -6.13 -6.91
CA ALA A 369 28.08 -5.42 -6.12
C ALA A 369 27.84 -5.53 -4.60
N LEU A 370 26.74 -6.15 -4.15
CA LEU A 370 26.43 -6.24 -2.72
C LEU A 370 27.42 -7.11 -1.95
N THR A 371 27.82 -6.62 -0.79
CA THR A 371 28.74 -7.27 0.15
C THR A 371 28.02 -7.41 1.48
N ALA A 372 28.29 -8.49 2.20
CA ALA A 372 27.61 -8.79 3.47
C ALA A 372 28.51 -8.37 4.64
N GLU A 373 28.12 -7.34 5.40
CA GLU A 373 28.89 -6.82 6.54
C GLU A 373 28.02 -6.01 7.52
N GLY A 374 28.49 -5.85 8.77
CA GLY A 374 27.82 -5.04 9.78
C GLY A 374 26.71 -5.78 10.55
N SER A 375 26.04 -5.04 11.42
CA SER A 375 24.91 -5.54 12.23
C SER A 375 23.59 -5.39 11.49
N THR A 376 22.56 -6.15 11.87
CA THR A 376 21.22 -6.09 11.25
C THR A 376 20.31 -5.06 11.93
N ASN A 377 19.69 -4.17 11.14
CA ASN A 377 18.57 -3.32 11.54
C ASN A 377 17.44 -3.43 10.51
N LEU A 378 16.47 -4.32 10.73
CA LEU A 378 15.34 -4.47 9.81
C LEU A 378 14.47 -3.21 9.72
N THR A 379 14.37 -2.46 10.83
CA THR A 379 13.52 -1.26 10.90
C THR A 379 13.93 -0.24 9.86
N ILE A 380 15.23 0.10 9.77
CA ILE A 380 15.72 1.08 8.79
C ILE A 380 15.53 0.59 7.34
N GLY A 381 15.70 -0.71 7.09
CA GLY A 381 15.46 -1.31 5.78
C GLY A 381 14.00 -1.13 5.33
N ILE A 382 13.04 -1.44 6.20
CA ILE A 382 11.60 -1.29 5.93
C ILE A 382 11.23 0.20 5.78
N GLN A 383 11.78 1.05 6.64
CA GLN A 383 11.59 2.50 6.58
C GLN A 383 12.00 3.05 5.20
N TRP A 384 13.20 2.69 4.73
CA TRP A 384 13.69 3.10 3.42
C TRP A 384 12.98 2.39 2.25
N GLY A 385 12.46 1.18 2.46
CA GLY A 385 11.54 0.54 1.52
C GLY A 385 10.25 1.35 1.33
N MET A 386 9.69 1.90 2.41
CA MET A 386 8.55 2.81 2.33
C MET A 386 8.93 4.13 1.66
N GLU A 387 10.12 4.68 1.90
CA GLU A 387 10.60 5.88 1.20
C GLU A 387 10.76 5.63 -0.30
N ALA A 388 11.29 4.47 -0.69
CA ALA A 388 11.45 4.09 -2.10
C ALA A 388 10.12 3.96 -2.84
N LEU A 389 9.06 3.57 -2.14
CA LEU A 389 7.71 3.41 -2.67
C LEU A 389 6.82 4.64 -2.43
N SER A 390 7.36 5.72 -1.86
CA SER A 390 6.62 6.97 -1.65
C SER A 390 6.81 7.91 -2.85
N PRO A 391 5.79 8.72 -3.19
CA PRO A 391 5.91 9.75 -4.23
C PRO A 391 6.70 10.98 -3.75
N THR A 392 7.04 11.02 -2.47
CA THR A 392 7.73 12.11 -1.78
C THR A 392 9.23 11.86 -1.71
N SER A 393 10.01 12.94 -1.65
CA SER A 393 11.44 12.94 -1.30
C SER A 393 11.73 11.99 -0.12
N PRO A 394 12.87 11.27 -0.07
CA PRO A 394 14.14 11.54 -0.77
C PRO A 394 14.38 10.75 -2.05
N LEU A 395 13.60 9.71 -2.32
CA LEU A 395 13.75 8.88 -3.52
C LEU A 395 12.74 9.28 -4.59
N THR A 396 13.12 9.09 -5.85
CA THR A 396 12.30 9.44 -7.02
C THR A 396 11.92 8.18 -7.79
N GLY A 397 11.07 8.35 -8.81
CA GLY A 397 10.75 7.28 -9.76
C GLY A 397 9.44 6.54 -9.50
N ARG A 398 8.74 6.82 -8.40
CA ARG A 398 7.38 6.31 -8.14
C ARG A 398 6.40 6.78 -9.21
N ARG A 399 5.62 5.85 -9.77
CA ARG A 399 4.54 6.15 -10.73
C ARG A 399 3.20 6.34 -10.03
N SER A 400 2.44 7.32 -10.49
CA SER A 400 1.06 7.51 -10.05
C SER A 400 0.21 6.29 -10.45
N GLY A 401 -0.58 5.76 -9.52
CA GLY A 401 -1.49 4.63 -9.77
C GLY A 401 -0.83 3.25 -9.91
N ALA A 402 0.51 3.17 -9.86
CA ALA A 402 1.19 1.87 -9.86
C ALA A 402 1.02 1.16 -8.51
N GLU A 403 0.97 -0.17 -8.47
CA GLU A 403 0.87 -0.94 -7.23
C GLU A 403 2.24 -0.97 -6.51
N PRO A 404 2.31 -0.55 -5.23
CA PRO A 404 3.54 -0.61 -4.46
C PRO A 404 3.74 -2.00 -3.83
N VAL A 405 4.86 -2.63 -4.17
CA VAL A 405 5.25 -3.95 -3.63
C VAL A 405 6.59 -3.83 -2.91
N MET A 406 6.68 -4.39 -1.71
CA MET A 406 7.93 -4.49 -0.97
C MET A 406 8.29 -5.96 -0.78
N VAL A 407 9.52 -6.33 -1.15
CA VAL A 407 10.05 -7.67 -0.89
C VAL A 407 11.17 -7.52 0.12
N ILE A 408 10.90 -7.97 1.35
CA ILE A 408 11.85 -7.97 2.47
C ILE A 408 12.56 -9.31 2.49
N LEU A 409 13.88 -9.27 2.54
CA LEU A 409 14.68 -10.47 2.72
C LEU A 409 15.72 -10.27 3.80
N SER A 410 15.74 -11.16 4.79
CA SER A 410 16.72 -11.18 5.87
C SER A 410 16.92 -12.60 6.39
N ASP A 411 18.13 -12.87 6.90
CA ASP A 411 18.48 -14.12 7.57
C ASP A 411 18.55 -13.99 9.10
N GLY A 412 18.24 -12.81 9.63
CA GLY A 412 18.80 -12.37 10.90
C GLY A 412 17.78 -11.88 11.91
N LYS A 413 18.18 -11.99 13.17
CA LYS A 413 17.60 -11.24 14.29
C LYS A 413 18.13 -9.80 14.23
N ASN A 414 17.31 -8.84 14.65
CA ASN A 414 17.78 -7.49 14.85
C ASN A 414 18.93 -7.46 15.86
N GLN A 415 19.98 -6.67 15.58
CA GLN A 415 21.17 -6.61 16.42
C GLN A 415 21.44 -5.21 16.97
N LYS A 416 21.06 -4.17 16.20
CA LYS A 416 21.34 -2.78 16.54
C LYS A 416 20.34 -1.86 15.85
N ASN A 417 19.97 -0.77 16.50
CA ASN A 417 19.40 0.43 15.89
C ASN A 417 20.06 1.67 16.52
N ARG A 418 19.55 2.88 16.25
CA ARG A 418 20.11 4.12 16.81
C ARG A 418 20.16 4.19 18.34
N TRP A 419 19.26 3.50 19.05
CA TRP A 419 19.14 3.59 20.52
C TRP A 419 19.58 2.33 21.26
N HIS A 420 19.56 1.17 20.60
CA HIS A 420 19.85 -0.13 21.20
C HIS A 420 20.96 -0.83 20.41
N PHE A 421 21.99 -1.30 21.12
CA PHE A 421 23.21 -1.83 20.51
C PHE A 421 23.56 -3.19 21.14
N LEU A 422 23.58 -4.27 20.38
CA LEU A 422 24.31 -5.52 20.69
C LEU A 422 24.11 -6.08 22.12
N THR A 423 22.92 -5.90 22.72
CA THR A 423 22.66 -6.26 24.13
C THR A 423 22.05 -7.65 24.33
N GLY A 424 21.93 -8.47 23.28
CA GLY A 424 21.31 -9.80 23.36
C GLY A 424 19.78 -9.79 23.48
N ASP A 425 19.20 -8.70 24.00
CA ASP A 425 17.76 -8.41 23.95
C ASP A 425 17.42 -7.63 22.68
N THR A 426 16.71 -8.29 21.77
CA THR A 426 16.28 -7.73 20.48
C THR A 426 14.90 -7.07 20.55
N THR A 427 14.17 -7.25 21.66
CA THR A 427 12.76 -6.87 21.80
C THR A 427 12.50 -5.41 21.46
N PRO A 428 13.30 -4.43 21.93
CA PRO A 428 13.04 -3.02 21.60
C PRO A 428 13.16 -2.73 20.11
N ILE A 429 14.05 -3.43 19.39
CA ILE A 429 14.27 -3.25 17.95
C ILE A 429 13.19 -4.00 17.15
N ASP A 430 12.80 -5.18 17.64
CA ASP A 430 11.72 -5.98 17.05
C ASP A 430 10.37 -5.27 17.15
N ASP A 431 10.12 -4.53 18.24
CA ASP A 431 8.95 -3.66 18.39
C ASP A 431 8.92 -2.54 17.35
N ARG A 432 10.06 -1.88 17.10
CA ARG A 432 10.17 -0.88 16.02
C ARG A 432 9.93 -1.52 14.65
N THR A 433 10.49 -2.70 14.43
CA THR A 433 10.33 -3.44 13.16
C THR A 433 8.87 -3.79 12.90
N ARG A 434 8.16 -4.30 13.92
CA ARG A 434 6.72 -4.57 13.87
C ARG A 434 5.93 -3.30 13.55
N ALA A 435 6.26 -2.18 14.19
CA ALA A 435 5.62 -0.89 13.92
C ALA A 435 5.86 -0.41 12.48
N ALA A 436 7.08 -0.52 11.95
CA ALA A 436 7.39 -0.15 10.57
C ALA A 436 6.61 -1.01 9.56
N CYS A 437 6.55 -2.33 9.79
CA CYS A 437 5.75 -3.24 8.98
C CYS A 437 4.26 -2.93 9.03
N GLN A 438 3.73 -2.55 10.20
CA GLN A 438 2.35 -2.15 10.33
C GLN A 438 2.07 -0.86 9.54
N HIS A 439 2.93 0.15 9.67
CA HIS A 439 2.80 1.40 8.90
C HIS A 439 2.86 1.18 7.39
N ALA A 440 3.73 0.29 6.91
CA ALA A 440 3.80 -0.08 5.49
C ALA A 440 2.45 -0.63 4.98
N LYS A 441 1.76 -1.42 5.81
CA LYS A 441 0.48 -2.06 5.47
C LYS A 441 -0.75 -1.18 5.66
N THR A 442 -0.68 -0.17 6.54
CA THR A 442 -1.86 0.64 6.91
C THR A 442 -1.78 2.11 6.50
N ARG A 443 -0.77 2.50 5.73
CA ARG A 443 -0.69 3.85 5.13
C ARG A 443 -1.83 4.08 4.11
N ALA A 444 -2.00 5.34 3.67
CA ALA A 444 -3.04 5.73 2.70
C ALA A 444 -2.95 4.97 1.36
N GLU A 445 -1.73 4.64 0.93
CA GLU A 445 -1.45 3.73 -0.20
C GLU A 445 -0.77 2.46 0.35
N PRO A 446 -1.53 1.44 0.82
CA PRO A 446 -0.98 0.25 1.44
C PRO A 446 0.05 -0.45 0.55
N ILE A 447 1.19 -0.82 1.14
CA ILE A 447 2.22 -1.58 0.46
C ILE A 447 1.90 -3.08 0.58
N ASN A 448 1.99 -3.79 -0.54
CA ASN A 448 1.90 -5.23 -0.57
C ASN A 448 3.27 -5.83 -0.19
N VAL A 449 3.39 -6.38 1.03
CA VAL A 449 4.67 -6.82 1.60
C VAL A 449 4.83 -8.33 1.50
N TYR A 450 5.89 -8.75 0.84
CA TYR A 450 6.41 -10.11 0.84
C TYR A 450 7.59 -10.21 1.80
N ALA A 451 7.61 -11.22 2.66
CA ALA A 451 8.67 -11.39 3.66
C ALA A 451 9.34 -12.75 3.53
N VAL A 452 10.64 -12.75 3.29
CA VAL A 452 11.46 -13.95 3.13
C VAL A 452 12.43 -14.05 4.31
N ASN A 453 12.24 -15.07 5.13
CA ASN A 453 13.10 -15.39 6.27
C ASN A 453 14.08 -16.52 5.89
N LEU A 454 15.38 -16.25 5.96
CA LEU A 454 16.43 -17.21 5.62
C LEU A 454 17.06 -17.80 6.88
N ILE A 455 16.85 -19.10 7.13
CA ILE A 455 17.52 -19.92 8.16
C ILE A 455 17.30 -19.44 9.61
N ASP A 456 17.99 -18.38 10.06
CA ASP A 456 18.23 -18.04 11.48
C ASP A 456 17.44 -16.82 12.00
N GLY A 457 16.61 -16.18 11.16
CA GLY A 457 15.86 -14.98 11.53
C GLY A 457 14.70 -15.26 12.49
N ASP A 458 14.26 -14.24 13.24
CA ASP A 458 13.08 -14.36 14.11
C ASP A 458 11.82 -14.54 13.23
N PRO A 459 11.22 -15.74 13.22
CA PRO A 459 10.09 -16.02 12.37
C PRO A 459 8.84 -15.23 12.79
N ALA A 460 8.75 -14.73 14.03
CA ALA A 460 7.59 -13.97 14.49
C ALA A 460 7.57 -12.56 13.90
N VAL A 461 8.72 -11.87 13.86
CA VAL A 461 8.83 -10.50 13.35
C VAL A 461 8.56 -10.46 11.83
N LEU A 462 9.31 -11.22 11.04
CA LEU A 462 9.18 -11.20 9.58
C LEU A 462 7.84 -11.76 9.10
N ARG A 463 7.27 -12.77 9.77
CA ARG A 463 5.93 -13.27 9.45
C ARG A 463 4.86 -12.21 9.68
N GLY A 464 5.01 -11.41 10.74
CA GLY A 464 4.12 -10.28 11.01
C GLY A 464 4.22 -9.17 9.96
N CYS A 465 5.29 -9.12 9.17
CA CYS A 465 5.49 -8.11 8.14
C CYS A 465 4.76 -8.40 6.84
N ALA A 466 4.55 -9.66 6.48
CA ALA A 466 3.82 -10.02 5.28
C ALA A 466 2.39 -9.42 5.29
N SER A 467 1.92 -8.97 4.12
CA SER A 467 0.57 -8.42 3.99
C SER A 467 -0.49 -9.52 4.07
N ARG A 468 -0.15 -10.74 3.66
CA ARG A 468 -0.99 -11.94 3.79
C ARG A 468 -0.16 -13.14 4.25
N PRO A 469 -0.77 -14.14 4.93
CA PRO A 469 -0.04 -15.31 5.43
C PRO A 469 0.75 -16.06 4.35
N GLU A 470 0.23 -16.14 3.13
CA GLU A 470 0.86 -16.80 1.98
C GLU A 470 2.07 -16.06 1.39
N GLN A 471 2.25 -14.78 1.74
CA GLN A 471 3.36 -13.93 1.28
C GLN A 471 4.57 -13.98 2.21
N TYR A 472 4.51 -14.82 3.24
CA TYR A 472 5.63 -15.15 4.11
C TYR A 472 6.28 -16.46 3.65
N TYR A 473 7.59 -16.44 3.43
CA TYR A 473 8.37 -17.61 3.08
C TYR A 473 9.46 -17.83 4.12
N ALA A 474 9.41 -18.98 4.80
CA ALA A 474 10.49 -19.45 5.66
C ALA A 474 11.33 -20.45 4.88
N ILE A 475 12.63 -20.17 4.76
CA ILE A 475 13.56 -20.95 3.96
C ILE A 475 14.56 -21.63 4.88
N ALA A 476 14.72 -22.95 4.72
CA ALA A 476 15.66 -23.74 5.51
C ALA A 476 17.09 -23.73 4.94
N SER A 477 17.25 -23.42 3.64
CA SER A 477 18.55 -23.39 2.97
C SER A 477 18.66 -22.29 1.91
N ALA A 478 19.84 -21.70 1.75
CA ALA A 478 20.06 -20.62 0.78
C ALA A 478 19.70 -21.02 -0.67
N GLY A 479 19.84 -22.30 -1.04
CA GLY A 479 19.50 -22.81 -2.38
C GLY A 479 18.01 -22.71 -2.76
N GLU A 480 17.10 -22.56 -1.79
CA GLU A 480 15.66 -22.40 -2.06
C GLU A 480 15.28 -20.95 -2.42
N LEU A 481 16.18 -19.98 -2.22
CA LEU A 481 15.89 -18.57 -2.49
C LEU A 481 15.42 -18.31 -3.91
N ARG A 482 16.02 -19.01 -4.88
CA ARG A 482 15.70 -18.86 -6.29
C ARG A 482 14.27 -19.28 -6.62
N SER A 483 13.81 -20.41 -6.06
CA SER A 483 12.45 -20.91 -6.31
C SER A 483 11.40 -20.04 -5.64
N VAL A 484 11.70 -19.49 -4.46
CA VAL A 484 10.84 -18.52 -3.77
C VAL A 484 10.70 -17.23 -4.58
N PHE A 485 11.80 -16.65 -5.06
CA PHE A 485 11.74 -15.43 -5.87
C PHE A 485 11.03 -15.64 -7.21
N ALA A 486 11.19 -16.80 -7.85
CA ALA A 486 10.43 -17.15 -9.05
C ALA A 486 8.91 -17.22 -8.76
N ARG A 487 8.51 -17.76 -7.59
CA ARG A 487 7.10 -17.78 -7.17
C ARG A 487 6.57 -16.37 -6.92
N ILE A 488 7.31 -15.54 -6.18
CA ILE A 488 6.93 -14.14 -5.92
C ILE A 488 6.76 -13.39 -7.25
N ALA A 489 7.68 -13.56 -8.21
CA ALA A 489 7.58 -12.97 -9.53
C ALA A 489 6.28 -13.39 -10.25
N GLY A 490 5.94 -14.69 -10.22
CA GLY A 490 4.70 -15.21 -10.79
C GLY A 490 3.44 -14.62 -10.15
N GLU A 491 3.41 -14.49 -8.83
CA GLU A 491 2.28 -13.89 -8.09
C GLU A 491 2.11 -12.39 -8.37
N ILE A 492 3.23 -11.67 -8.57
CA ILE A 492 3.22 -10.25 -8.92
C ILE A 492 2.78 -10.06 -10.38
N LYS A 493 3.22 -10.93 -11.29
CA LYS A 493 2.93 -10.87 -12.74
C LYS A 493 1.48 -11.26 -13.09
N GLY A 494 0.79 -12.00 -12.23
CA GLY A 494 -0.55 -12.51 -12.48
C GLY A 494 -1.60 -11.44 -12.83
N VAL A 495 -2.56 -11.80 -13.68
CA VAL A 495 -3.73 -10.96 -14.03
C VAL A 495 -4.58 -10.74 -12.79
N ARG A 496 -4.97 -9.49 -12.52
CA ARG A 496 -5.75 -9.11 -11.33
C ARG A 496 -7.08 -8.48 -11.74
N LEU A 497 -8.11 -8.76 -10.95
CA LEU A 497 -9.38 -8.03 -10.99
C LEU A 497 -9.09 -6.56 -10.66
N VAL A 498 -9.66 -5.65 -11.44
CA VAL A 498 -9.60 -4.21 -11.19
C VAL A 498 -10.97 -3.87 -10.64
N LYS A 499 -11.09 -3.55 -9.36
CA LYS A 499 -12.39 -3.33 -8.71
C LYS A 499 -13.01 -1.99 -9.07
#